data_AF-A0A969AU07-F1
#
_entry.id   AF-A0A969AU07-F1
#
_cell.length_a   1.000
_cell.length_b   1.000
_cell.length_c   1.000
_cell.angle_alpha   90.00
_cell.angle_beta   90.00
_cell.angle_gamma   90.00
#
_symmetry.space_group_name_H-M   'P 1'
#
loop_
_entity.id
_entity.type
_entity.pdbx_description
1 polymer ?
#
loop_
_entity_poly.entity_id
_entity_poly.type
_entity_poly.pdbx_seq_one_letter_code
_entity_poly.pdbx_strand_id
1 'polypeptide(L)'
;MNEYSLLSGFEQISVSAANSANQPSLPWKGWDLFLAASFLVSVPVFFEAPLVRNYPWVSLAIAPFLAILAWSLEHRPESNRWGDLLWGFTLTWLAGALYWGWFRWEPLLHLPMECLGVPVMLWSIRRQKWMVGSFFYLGSLLGTAITDAYFYMVDLIPYWRSMMRVDTELGSSIFHNALMQMHSPWAMGCAGSLIVLLLGLGVFPFLLMGNLKETNQLYWWGYSGAILCTLVVDGLFWLTAQNLA
;
A
#
# COMPACT_ATOMS: atom_id res chain seq x y z
N MET A 1 12.90 -19.56 -57.61
CA MET A 1 13.16 -19.15 -56.22
C MET A 1 13.62 -20.39 -55.47
N ASN A 2 14.85 -20.38 -54.96
CA ASN A 2 15.47 -21.55 -54.31
C ASN A 2 14.79 -21.84 -52.97
N GLU A 3 14.33 -23.08 -52.75
CA GLU A 3 13.79 -23.57 -51.47
C GLU A 3 14.72 -23.31 -50.27
N TYR A 4 16.04 -23.26 -50.53
CA TYR A 4 17.06 -22.91 -49.53
C TYR A 4 16.91 -21.50 -48.93
N SER A 5 16.34 -20.51 -49.65
CA SER A 5 16.17 -19.15 -49.10
C SER A 5 14.92 -19.00 -48.24
N LEU A 6 13.94 -19.90 -48.38
CA LEU A 6 12.75 -19.92 -47.54
C LEU A 6 13.07 -20.57 -46.19
N LEU A 7 13.82 -21.68 -46.19
CA LEU A 7 14.24 -22.36 -44.98
C LEU A 7 15.15 -21.49 -44.09
N SER A 8 16.09 -20.75 -44.69
CA SER A 8 16.95 -19.82 -43.93
C SER A 8 16.18 -18.66 -43.29
N GLY A 9 15.09 -18.20 -43.94
CA GLY A 9 14.21 -17.17 -43.40
C GLY A 9 13.40 -17.66 -42.21
N PHE A 10 12.89 -18.89 -42.25
CA PHE A 10 12.18 -19.51 -41.12
C PHE A 10 13.10 -19.78 -39.92
N GLU A 11 14.34 -20.17 -40.15
CA GLU A 11 15.35 -20.34 -39.10
C GLU A 11 15.73 -19.00 -38.46
N GLN A 12 15.88 -17.93 -39.24
CA GLN A 12 16.13 -16.59 -38.69
C GLN A 12 14.94 -16.05 -37.88
N ILE A 13 13.71 -16.30 -38.33
CA ILE A 13 12.49 -15.87 -37.62
C ILE A 13 12.33 -16.66 -36.31
N SER A 14 12.57 -17.98 -36.32
CA SER A 14 12.47 -18.80 -35.11
C SER A 14 13.57 -18.49 -34.09
N VAL A 15 14.80 -18.23 -34.54
CA VAL A 15 15.91 -17.77 -33.68
C VAL A 15 15.67 -16.37 -33.14
N SER A 16 15.11 -15.45 -33.95
CA SER A 16 14.76 -14.11 -33.48
C SER A 16 13.60 -14.13 -32.47
N ALA A 17 12.60 -15.00 -32.67
CA ALA A 17 11.49 -15.18 -31.73
C ALA A 17 11.95 -15.82 -30.41
N ALA A 18 12.83 -16.82 -30.48
CA ALA A 18 13.44 -17.45 -29.30
C ALA A 18 14.35 -16.47 -28.53
N ASN A 19 15.06 -15.59 -29.22
CA ASN A 19 15.87 -14.54 -28.59
C ASN A 19 15.02 -13.41 -27.99
N SER A 20 13.84 -13.12 -28.54
CA SER A 20 12.91 -12.15 -27.93
C SER A 20 12.20 -12.69 -26.68
N ALA A 21 12.00 -14.01 -26.57
CA ALA A 21 11.43 -14.65 -25.39
C ALA A 21 12.43 -14.80 -24.22
N ASN A 22 13.72 -14.57 -24.46
CA ASN A 22 14.80 -14.63 -23.48
C ASN A 22 15.43 -13.26 -23.18
N GLN A 23 14.79 -12.17 -23.62
CA GLN A 23 15.18 -10.82 -23.22
C GLN A 23 14.87 -10.67 -21.72
N PRO A 24 15.86 -10.42 -20.85
CA PRO A 24 15.57 -10.13 -19.45
C PRO A 24 14.59 -8.95 -19.42
N SER A 25 13.49 -9.10 -18.68
CA SER A 25 12.53 -8.01 -18.45
C SER A 25 13.30 -6.73 -18.10
N LEU A 26 12.95 -5.61 -18.74
CA LEU A 26 13.59 -4.33 -18.46
C LEU A 26 13.64 -4.09 -16.94
N PRO A 27 14.80 -3.71 -16.38
CA PRO A 27 14.92 -3.48 -14.95
C PRO A 27 13.94 -2.39 -14.53
N TRP A 28 13.20 -2.64 -13.44
CA TRP A 28 12.25 -1.68 -12.89
C TRP A 28 12.94 -0.35 -12.61
N LYS A 29 12.30 0.74 -13.02
CA LYS A 29 12.69 2.10 -12.66
C LYS A 29 12.03 2.49 -11.34
N GLY A 30 12.57 3.51 -10.69
CA GLY A 30 12.01 4.03 -9.43
C GLY A 30 10.53 4.41 -9.54
N TRP A 31 10.12 5.02 -10.65
CA TRP A 31 8.71 5.37 -10.89
C TRP A 31 7.79 4.15 -11.00
N ASP A 32 8.27 3.02 -11.52
CA ASP A 32 7.47 1.79 -11.59
C ASP A 32 7.16 1.28 -10.19
N LEU A 33 8.15 1.31 -9.29
CA LEU A 33 7.98 0.96 -7.88
C LEU A 33 7.07 1.92 -7.14
N PHE A 34 7.20 3.21 -7.41
CA PHE A 34 6.34 4.23 -6.83
C PHE A 34 4.87 3.99 -7.20
N LEU A 35 4.59 3.82 -8.50
CA LEU A 35 3.23 3.59 -8.98
C LEU A 35 2.66 2.27 -8.47
N ALA A 36 3.46 1.20 -8.46
CA ALA A 36 3.04 -0.09 -7.91
C ALA A 36 2.73 0.00 -6.41
N ALA A 37 3.58 0.67 -5.63
CA ALA A 37 3.35 0.91 -4.21
C ALA A 37 2.09 1.75 -3.98
N SER A 38 1.93 2.87 -4.70
CA SER A 38 0.74 3.71 -4.60
C SER A 38 -0.53 2.92 -4.93
N PHE A 39 -0.51 2.12 -6.01
CA PHE A 39 -1.63 1.24 -6.33
C PHE A 39 -1.96 0.29 -5.16
N LEU A 40 -0.96 -0.40 -4.61
CA LEU A 40 -1.18 -1.36 -3.53
C LEU A 40 -1.69 -0.72 -2.25
N VAL A 41 -1.32 0.53 -1.91
CA VAL A 41 -1.91 1.25 -0.76
C VAL A 41 -3.40 1.52 -0.95
N SER A 42 -3.86 1.73 -2.19
CA SER A 42 -5.28 1.96 -2.47
C SER A 42 -6.13 0.68 -2.41
N VAL A 43 -5.53 -0.48 -2.64
CA VAL A 43 -6.28 -1.76 -2.74
C VAL A 43 -7.04 -2.11 -1.45
N PRO A 44 -6.45 -2.03 -0.24
CA PRO A 44 -7.17 -2.31 1.01
C PRO A 44 -8.45 -1.49 1.16
N VAL A 45 -8.37 -0.22 0.79
CA VAL A 45 -9.47 0.73 0.93
C VAL A 45 -10.65 0.36 0.05
N PHE A 46 -10.40 0.03 -1.22
CA PHE A 46 -11.47 -0.22 -2.19
C PHE A 46 -11.93 -1.67 -2.27
N PHE A 47 -11.07 -2.63 -1.88
CA PHE A 47 -11.35 -4.06 -2.02
C PHE A 47 -11.40 -4.78 -0.69
N GLU A 48 -10.41 -4.59 0.18
CA GLU A 48 -10.33 -5.32 1.44
C GLU A 48 -11.41 -4.86 2.42
N ALA A 49 -11.62 -3.55 2.58
CA ALA A 49 -12.60 -3.01 3.52
C ALA A 49 -14.05 -3.47 3.21
N PRO A 50 -14.52 -3.47 1.94
CA PRO A 50 -15.82 -4.08 1.61
C PRO A 50 -15.83 -5.61 1.78
N LEU A 51 -14.74 -6.30 1.42
CA LEU A 51 -14.66 -7.75 1.50
C LEU A 51 -14.72 -8.24 2.94
N VAL A 52 -13.89 -7.69 3.81
CA VAL A 52 -13.77 -8.10 5.22
C VAL A 52 -15.06 -7.82 6.01
N ARG A 53 -15.84 -6.81 5.60
CA ARG A 53 -17.14 -6.50 6.20
C ARG A 53 -18.17 -7.60 5.99
N ASN A 54 -18.14 -8.28 4.83
CA ASN A 54 -19.11 -9.30 4.46
C ASN A 54 -18.57 -10.73 4.64
N TYR A 55 -17.27 -10.93 4.39
CA TYR A 55 -16.59 -12.22 4.37
C TYR A 55 -15.21 -12.12 5.06
N PRO A 56 -15.17 -11.90 6.39
CA PRO A 56 -13.91 -11.68 7.12
C PRO A 56 -12.93 -12.85 6.99
N TRP A 57 -13.45 -14.09 7.00
CA TRP A 57 -12.64 -15.29 6.79
C TRP A 57 -12.03 -15.39 5.39
N VAL A 58 -12.73 -14.90 4.36
CA VAL A 58 -12.20 -14.87 2.99
C VAL A 58 -11.09 -13.84 2.89
N SER A 59 -11.28 -12.65 3.46
CA SER A 59 -10.22 -11.63 3.52
C SER A 59 -8.98 -12.16 4.24
N LEU A 60 -9.16 -12.84 5.37
CA LEU A 60 -8.05 -13.45 6.11
C LEU A 60 -7.35 -14.55 5.31
N ALA A 61 -8.09 -15.37 4.56
CA ALA A 61 -7.52 -16.43 3.71
C ALA A 61 -6.73 -15.89 2.49
N ILE A 62 -6.98 -14.65 2.07
CA ILE A 62 -6.20 -14.00 1.01
C ILE A 62 -4.77 -13.70 1.50
N ALA A 63 -4.54 -13.42 2.79
CA ALA A 63 -3.20 -13.16 3.31
C ALA A 63 -2.20 -14.32 3.04
N PRO A 64 -2.46 -15.59 3.42
CA PRO A 64 -1.54 -16.68 3.08
C PRO A 64 -1.46 -16.93 1.56
N PHE A 65 -2.52 -16.66 0.79
CA PHE A 65 -2.46 -16.72 -0.68
C PHE A 65 -1.48 -15.67 -1.25
N LEU A 66 -1.55 -14.43 -0.77
CA LEU A 66 -0.62 -13.36 -1.14
C LEU A 66 0.82 -13.70 -0.75
N ALA A 67 1.04 -14.32 0.42
CA ALA A 67 2.36 -14.80 0.84
C ALA A 67 2.92 -15.86 -0.13
N ILE A 68 2.11 -16.85 -0.52
CA ILE A 68 2.50 -17.89 -1.48
C ILE A 68 2.77 -17.28 -2.85
N LEU A 69 1.95 -16.33 -3.28
CA LEU A 69 2.14 -15.62 -4.55
C LEU A 69 3.43 -14.79 -4.54
N ALA A 70 3.68 -14.04 -3.46
CA ALA A 70 4.91 -13.27 -3.27
C ALA A 70 6.15 -14.18 -3.38
N TRP A 71 6.12 -15.31 -2.67
CA TRP A 71 7.16 -16.32 -2.72
C TRP A 71 7.35 -16.90 -4.14
N SER A 72 6.27 -17.24 -4.84
CA SER A 72 6.34 -17.76 -6.22
C SER A 72 6.95 -16.76 -7.20
N LEU A 73 6.57 -15.48 -7.08
CA LEU A 73 7.06 -14.41 -7.95
C LEU A 73 8.53 -14.06 -7.66
N GLU A 74 8.99 -14.22 -6.42
CA GLU A 74 10.38 -14.02 -6.01
C GLU A 74 11.35 -14.96 -6.74
N HIS A 75 10.92 -16.20 -7.04
CA HIS A 75 11.76 -17.23 -7.68
C HIS A 75 11.95 -17.00 -9.18
N ARG A 76 11.31 -15.99 -9.77
CA ARG A 76 11.42 -15.66 -11.19
C ARG A 76 12.16 -14.33 -11.35
N PRO A 77 13.25 -14.26 -12.13
CA PRO A 77 14.02 -13.03 -12.30
C PRO A 77 13.17 -11.83 -12.76
N GLU A 78 12.17 -12.07 -13.61
CA GLU A 78 11.32 -11.04 -14.19
C GLU A 78 10.30 -10.44 -13.21
N SER A 79 9.85 -11.22 -12.23
CA SER A 79 8.82 -10.81 -11.27
C SER A 79 9.33 -10.67 -9.84
N ASN A 80 10.63 -10.82 -9.60
CA ASN A 80 11.19 -10.82 -8.25
C ASN A 80 10.81 -9.54 -7.48
N ARG A 81 10.77 -8.39 -8.16
CA ARG A 81 10.35 -7.11 -7.56
C ARG A 81 8.89 -7.08 -7.14
N TRP A 82 7.99 -7.69 -7.92
CA TRP A 82 6.61 -7.89 -7.49
C TRP A 82 6.53 -8.82 -6.28
N GLY A 83 7.33 -9.88 -6.25
CA GLY A 83 7.42 -10.78 -5.10
C GLY A 83 7.86 -10.05 -3.82
N ASP A 84 8.93 -9.26 -3.91
CA ASP A 84 9.43 -8.42 -2.82
C ASP A 84 8.36 -7.43 -2.34
N LEU A 85 7.75 -6.66 -3.25
CA LEU A 85 6.71 -5.69 -2.91
C LEU A 85 5.46 -6.36 -2.29
N LEU A 86 5.03 -7.49 -2.85
CA LEU A 86 3.87 -8.26 -2.35
C LEU A 86 4.11 -8.87 -0.98
N TRP A 87 5.35 -9.17 -0.61
CA TRP A 87 5.67 -9.57 0.76
C TRP A 87 5.32 -8.47 1.76
N GLY A 88 5.68 -7.22 1.47
CA GLY A 88 5.30 -6.06 2.29
C GLY A 88 3.78 -5.87 2.33
N PHE A 89 3.15 -5.93 1.17
CA PHE A 89 1.69 -5.82 1.04
C PHE A 89 0.92 -6.90 1.81
N THR A 90 1.44 -8.13 1.82
CA THR A 90 0.84 -9.24 2.58
C THR A 90 0.77 -8.92 4.08
N LEU A 91 1.77 -8.22 4.63
CA LEU A 91 1.76 -7.82 6.04
C LEU A 91 0.68 -6.78 6.33
N THR A 92 0.54 -5.77 5.45
CA THR A 92 -0.53 -4.76 5.53
C THR A 92 -1.91 -5.42 5.41
N TRP A 93 -2.10 -6.29 4.41
CA TRP A 93 -3.37 -7.02 4.24
C TRP A 93 -3.69 -7.92 5.43
N LEU A 94 -2.70 -8.62 6.00
CA LEU A 94 -2.95 -9.45 7.17
C LEU A 94 -3.42 -8.61 8.37
N ALA A 95 -2.77 -7.47 8.62
CA ALA A 95 -3.17 -6.57 9.68
C ALA A 95 -4.58 -5.98 9.45
N GLY A 96 -4.84 -5.51 8.23
CA GLY A 96 -6.14 -5.03 7.80
C GLY A 96 -7.24 -6.07 7.99
N ALA A 97 -7.04 -7.30 7.51
CA ALA A 97 -8.02 -8.37 7.60
C ALA A 97 -8.34 -8.74 9.07
N LEU A 98 -7.32 -8.78 9.93
CA LEU A 98 -7.49 -9.05 11.35
C LEU A 98 -8.25 -7.91 12.04
N TYR A 99 -7.79 -6.66 11.85
CA TYR A 99 -8.40 -5.51 12.49
C TYR A 99 -9.84 -5.30 12.02
N TRP A 100 -10.06 -5.15 10.71
CA TRP A 100 -11.37 -4.84 10.16
C TRP A 100 -12.37 -6.01 10.27
N GLY A 101 -11.87 -7.25 10.36
CA GLY A 101 -12.72 -8.43 10.53
C GLY A 101 -13.21 -8.64 11.97
N TRP A 102 -12.34 -8.42 12.96
CA TRP A 102 -12.64 -8.81 14.35
C TRP A 102 -12.48 -7.69 15.38
N PHE A 103 -11.55 -6.75 15.18
CA PHE A 103 -11.19 -5.74 16.18
C PHE A 103 -11.68 -4.33 15.87
N ARG A 104 -12.38 -4.13 14.74
CA ARG A 104 -12.90 -2.83 14.26
C ARG A 104 -13.74 -2.04 15.27
N TRP A 105 -14.25 -2.71 16.30
CA TRP A 105 -15.07 -2.11 17.35
C TRP A 105 -14.32 -1.14 18.25
N GLU A 106 -12.99 -1.27 18.33
CA GLU A 106 -12.13 -0.40 19.13
C GLU A 106 -11.03 0.20 18.24
N PRO A 107 -11.19 1.47 17.80
CA PRO A 107 -10.24 2.14 16.91
C PRO A 107 -8.80 2.19 17.43
N LEU A 108 -8.63 2.23 18.76
CA LEU A 108 -7.30 2.26 19.38
C LEU A 108 -6.50 0.95 19.16
N LEU A 109 -7.16 -0.13 18.71
CA LEU A 109 -6.49 -1.38 18.35
C LEU A 109 -6.00 -1.39 16.90
N HIS A 110 -6.34 -0.39 16.07
CA HIS A 110 -5.92 -0.33 14.67
C HIS A 110 -4.40 -0.36 14.53
N LEU A 111 -3.71 0.66 15.07
CA LEU A 111 -2.25 0.74 15.00
C LEU A 111 -1.52 -0.45 15.68
N PRO A 112 -1.93 -0.97 16.85
CA PRO A 112 -1.37 -2.21 17.40
C PRO A 112 -1.45 -3.42 16.45
N MET A 113 -2.55 -3.55 15.70
CA MET A 113 -2.70 -4.64 14.73
C MET A 113 -1.83 -4.44 13.50
N GLU A 114 -1.74 -3.21 13.00
CA GLU A 114 -0.81 -2.84 11.95
C GLU A 114 0.64 -3.17 12.35
N CYS A 115 1.00 -3.01 13.62
CA CYS A 115 2.34 -3.34 14.13
C CYS A 115 2.70 -4.85 14.11
N LEU A 116 1.76 -5.77 13.87
CA LEU A 116 2.05 -7.21 13.86
C LEU A 116 3.07 -7.62 12.78
N GLY A 117 3.16 -6.86 11.69
CA GLY A 117 4.15 -7.08 10.63
C GLY A 117 5.55 -6.55 10.93
N VAL A 118 5.71 -5.68 11.95
CA VAL A 118 6.98 -5.01 12.28
C VAL A 118 8.10 -6.01 12.58
N PRO A 119 7.91 -7.10 13.36
CA PRO A 119 8.96 -8.09 13.59
C PRO A 119 9.48 -8.73 12.29
N VAL A 120 8.58 -9.00 11.33
CA VAL A 120 8.93 -9.58 10.03
C VAL A 120 9.70 -8.56 9.19
N MET A 121 9.23 -7.32 9.13
CA MET A 121 9.90 -6.20 8.45
C MET A 121 11.31 -5.93 9.01
N LEU A 122 11.48 -5.93 10.34
CA LEU A 122 12.79 -5.73 10.95
C LEU A 122 13.73 -6.90 10.65
N TRP A 123 13.21 -8.13 10.68
CA TRP A 123 13.97 -9.32 10.31
C TRP A 123 14.42 -9.28 8.85
N SER A 124 13.55 -8.90 7.92
CA SER A 124 13.85 -8.83 6.48
C SER A 124 14.90 -7.75 6.18
N ILE A 125 14.77 -6.55 6.77
CA ILE A 125 15.77 -5.48 6.67
C ILE A 125 17.12 -5.95 7.22
N ARG A 126 17.14 -6.60 8.39
CA ARG A 126 18.38 -7.10 9.00
C ARG A 126 19.05 -8.19 8.18
N ARG A 127 18.28 -8.96 7.40
CA ARG A 127 18.76 -9.98 6.47
C ARG A 127 19.04 -9.44 5.06
N GLN A 128 18.80 -8.16 4.80
CA GLN A 128 18.85 -7.56 3.46
C GLN A 128 17.99 -8.33 2.44
N LYS A 129 16.84 -8.83 2.89
CA LYS A 129 15.83 -9.51 2.08
C LYS A 129 14.57 -8.67 2.03
N TRP A 130 13.81 -8.81 0.96
CA TRP A 130 12.53 -8.12 0.73
C TRP A 130 12.58 -6.62 1.07
N MET A 131 13.63 -5.94 0.61
CA MET A 131 13.90 -4.56 1.01
C MET A 131 12.82 -3.62 0.47
N VAL A 132 12.31 -3.87 -0.74
CA VAL A 132 11.27 -3.03 -1.34
C VAL A 132 9.96 -3.16 -0.56
N GLY A 133 9.52 -4.40 -0.29
CA GLY A 133 8.32 -4.69 0.50
C GLY A 133 8.44 -4.19 1.93
N SER A 134 9.61 -4.31 2.55
CA SER A 134 9.83 -3.82 3.92
C SER A 134 9.69 -2.30 4.02
N PHE A 135 10.22 -1.56 3.04
CA PHE A 135 10.12 -0.10 3.00
C PHE A 135 8.73 0.36 2.55
N PHE A 136 8.07 -0.38 1.67
CA PHE A 136 6.65 -0.19 1.36
C PHE A 136 5.80 -0.30 2.64
N TYR A 137 5.96 -1.39 3.39
CA TYR A 137 5.22 -1.65 4.62
C TYR A 137 5.54 -0.58 5.69
N LEU A 138 6.81 -0.17 5.82
CA LEU A 138 7.20 0.94 6.69
C LEU A 138 6.48 2.25 6.31
N GLY A 139 6.43 2.57 5.03
CA GLY A 139 5.74 3.76 4.53
C GLY A 139 4.24 3.71 4.81
N SER A 140 3.61 2.56 4.54
CA SER A 140 2.19 2.32 4.84
C SER A 140 1.90 2.45 6.33
N LEU A 141 2.67 1.79 7.18
CA LEU A 141 2.52 1.83 8.65
C LEU A 141 2.69 3.26 9.19
N LEU A 142 3.66 4.00 8.67
CA LEU A 142 3.89 5.38 9.09
C LEU A 142 2.75 6.30 8.65
N GLY A 143 2.25 6.13 7.42
CA GLY A 143 1.05 6.79 6.93
C GLY A 143 -0.14 6.55 7.86
N THR A 144 -0.44 5.28 8.15
CA THR A 144 -1.51 4.88 9.08
C THR A 144 -1.31 5.44 10.48
N ALA A 145 -0.09 5.41 11.03
CA ALA A 145 0.18 5.94 12.36
C ALA A 145 -0.08 7.44 12.45
N ILE A 146 0.28 8.20 11.41
CA ILE A 146 0.07 9.65 11.37
C ILE A 146 -1.42 9.98 11.20
N THR A 147 -2.15 9.23 10.37
CA THR A 147 -3.59 9.43 10.18
C THR A 147 -4.38 9.03 11.43
N ASP A 148 -4.05 7.92 12.08
CA ASP A 148 -4.62 7.54 13.37
C ASP A 148 -4.35 8.60 14.46
N ALA A 149 -3.14 9.17 14.49
CA ALA A 149 -2.80 10.25 15.40
C ALA A 149 -3.67 11.49 15.17
N TYR A 150 -3.96 11.84 13.91
CA TYR A 150 -4.92 12.90 13.60
C TYR A 150 -6.32 12.58 14.15
N PHE A 151 -6.84 11.38 13.90
CA PHE A 151 -8.15 10.95 14.42
C PHE A 151 -8.22 11.05 15.94
N TYR A 152 -7.14 10.72 16.63
CA TYR A 152 -7.03 10.86 18.07
C TYR A 152 -7.00 12.33 18.52
N MET A 153 -6.14 13.16 17.91
CA MET A 153 -5.97 14.58 18.29
C MET A 153 -7.22 15.42 18.06
N VAL A 154 -8.04 15.08 17.07
CA VAL A 154 -9.24 15.84 16.70
C VAL A 154 -10.54 15.25 17.26
N ASP A 155 -10.43 14.25 18.13
CA ASP A 155 -11.55 13.56 18.79
C ASP A 155 -12.54 12.89 17.80
N LEU A 156 -12.01 12.23 16.76
CA LEU A 156 -12.80 11.45 15.81
C LEU A 156 -13.06 10.01 16.25
N ILE A 157 -12.32 9.51 17.24
CA ILE A 157 -12.43 8.14 17.77
C ILE A 157 -13.86 7.80 18.25
N PRO A 158 -14.60 8.68 18.96
CA PRO A 158 -15.98 8.39 19.34
C PRO A 158 -16.92 8.22 18.14
N TYR A 159 -16.73 8.99 17.08
CA TYR A 159 -17.51 8.87 15.84
C TYR A 159 -17.20 7.58 15.11
N TRP A 160 -15.92 7.18 15.03
CA TRP A 160 -15.52 5.87 14.50
C TRP A 160 -16.20 4.73 15.28
N ARG A 161 -16.09 4.71 16.61
CA ARG A 161 -16.76 3.68 17.45
C ARG A 161 -18.26 3.60 17.17
N SER A 162 -18.89 4.76 17.02
CA SER A 162 -20.33 4.84 16.74
C SER A 162 -20.65 4.27 15.36
N MET A 163 -19.91 4.66 14.33
CA MET A 163 -20.09 4.20 12.95
C MET A 163 -20.00 2.67 12.81
N MET A 164 -19.17 2.02 13.63
CA MET A 164 -19.04 0.55 13.57
C MET A 164 -20.24 -0.20 14.15
N ARG A 165 -21.09 0.47 14.96
CA ARG A 165 -22.21 -0.14 15.68
C ARG A 165 -23.57 0.05 15.01
N VAL A 166 -23.70 0.98 14.09
CA VAL A 166 -25.01 1.32 13.49
C VAL A 166 -25.10 0.82 12.05
N ASP A 167 -26.31 0.43 11.65
CA ASP A 167 -26.62 0.14 10.26
C ASP A 167 -26.44 1.38 9.38
N THR A 168 -26.10 1.14 8.12
CA THR A 168 -25.69 2.14 7.12
C THR A 168 -26.68 3.30 6.96
N GLU A 169 -27.97 3.06 7.16
CA GLU A 169 -29.03 4.09 7.05
C GLU A 169 -28.99 5.13 8.17
N LEU A 170 -28.55 4.75 9.38
CA LEU A 170 -28.42 5.66 10.52
C LEU A 170 -27.02 6.31 10.60
N GLY A 171 -26.05 5.78 9.85
CA GLY A 171 -24.65 6.24 9.84
C GLY A 171 -24.44 7.65 9.26
N SER A 172 -25.37 8.15 8.43
CA SER A 172 -25.25 9.48 7.80
C SER A 172 -25.14 10.61 8.83
N SER A 173 -25.91 10.56 9.92
CA SER A 173 -25.86 11.56 10.99
C SER A 173 -24.51 11.58 11.74
N ILE A 174 -23.94 10.40 11.99
CA ILE A 174 -22.62 10.25 12.63
C ILE A 174 -21.53 10.84 11.73
N PHE A 175 -21.63 10.57 10.43
CA PHE A 175 -20.69 11.08 9.44
C PHE A 175 -20.76 12.61 9.30
N HIS A 176 -21.96 13.18 9.26
CA HIS A 176 -22.15 14.63 9.24
C HIS A 176 -21.54 15.29 10.48
N ASN A 177 -21.77 14.74 11.68
CA ASN A 177 -21.19 15.28 12.91
C ASN A 177 -19.66 15.16 12.94
N ALA A 178 -19.10 14.05 12.43
CA ALA A 178 -17.66 13.88 12.28
C ALA A 178 -17.07 14.93 11.32
N LEU A 179 -17.75 15.23 10.21
CA LEU A 179 -17.33 16.29 9.29
C LEU A 179 -17.35 17.67 9.94
N MET A 180 -18.41 17.99 10.69
CA MET A 180 -18.46 19.24 11.45
C MET A 180 -17.30 19.37 12.44
N GLN A 181 -16.89 18.28 13.09
CA GLN A 181 -15.71 18.25 13.96
C GLN A 181 -14.41 18.53 13.17
N MET A 182 -14.28 17.97 11.97
CA MET A 182 -13.14 18.17 11.07
C MET A 182 -13.02 19.62 10.55
N HIS A 183 -14.14 20.35 10.51
CA HIS A 183 -14.17 21.78 10.14
C HIS A 183 -13.83 22.72 11.30
N SER A 184 -13.58 22.21 12.51
CA SER A 184 -13.11 23.04 13.62
C SER A 184 -11.72 23.65 13.33
N PRO A 185 -11.39 24.86 13.83
CA PRO A 185 -10.08 25.47 13.61
C PRO A 185 -8.91 24.60 14.08
N TRP A 186 -9.11 23.87 15.18
CA TRP A 186 -8.15 22.90 15.71
C TRP A 186 -7.93 21.75 14.72
N ALA A 187 -9.01 21.12 14.24
CA ALA A 187 -8.91 20.01 13.30
C ALA A 187 -8.26 20.43 11.98
N MET A 188 -8.59 21.61 11.44
CA MET A 188 -7.93 22.13 10.25
C MET A 188 -6.43 22.37 10.47
N GLY A 189 -6.04 22.88 11.64
CA GLY A 189 -4.63 23.07 12.01
C GLY A 189 -3.86 21.75 12.10
N CYS A 190 -4.47 20.73 12.72
CA CYS A 190 -3.93 19.37 12.77
C CYS A 190 -3.84 18.76 11.36
N ALA A 191 -4.87 18.92 10.53
CA ALA A 191 -4.88 18.41 9.15
C ALA A 191 -3.78 19.06 8.31
N GLY A 192 -3.62 20.38 8.37
CA GLY A 192 -2.52 21.09 7.69
C GLY A 192 -1.14 20.60 8.14
N SER A 193 -0.96 20.39 9.44
CA SER A 193 0.29 19.84 10.00
C SER A 193 0.57 18.41 9.51
N LEU A 194 -0.46 17.56 9.47
CA LEU A 194 -0.39 16.20 8.94
C LEU A 194 -0.02 16.19 7.44
N ILE A 195 -0.64 17.05 6.63
CA ILE A 195 -0.36 17.15 5.19
C ILE A 195 1.11 17.52 4.98
N VAL A 196 1.60 18.54 5.69
CA VAL A 196 3.00 18.97 5.60
C VAL A 196 3.94 17.85 6.05
N LEU A 197 3.60 17.13 7.13
CA LEU A 197 4.40 16.02 7.63
C LEU A 197 4.46 14.86 6.64
N LEU A 198 3.33 14.39 6.10
CA LEU A 198 3.29 13.28 5.12
C LEU A 198 3.94 13.67 3.80
N LEU A 199 3.73 14.89 3.30
CA LEU A 199 4.44 15.41 2.13
C LEU A 199 5.94 15.46 2.38
N GLY A 200 6.35 15.99 3.53
CA GLY A 200 7.75 16.04 3.94
C GLY A 200 8.38 14.66 3.97
N LEU A 201 7.77 13.70 4.68
CA LEU A 201 8.25 12.33 4.80
C LEU A 201 8.24 11.58 3.46
N GLY A 202 7.23 11.80 2.60
CA GLY A 202 7.13 11.16 1.30
C GLY A 202 8.11 11.72 0.27
N VAL A 203 8.42 13.02 0.31
CA VAL A 203 9.33 13.69 -0.62
C VAL A 203 10.79 13.65 -0.15
N PHE A 204 11.03 13.63 1.16
CA PHE A 204 12.37 13.63 1.75
C PHE A 204 13.32 12.56 1.18
N PRO A 205 12.88 11.31 0.91
CA PRO A 205 13.74 10.32 0.29
C PRO A 205 14.31 10.77 -1.06
N PHE A 206 13.56 11.51 -1.88
CA PHE A 206 14.06 12.04 -3.15
C PHE A 206 15.16 13.09 -2.97
N LEU A 207 15.08 13.88 -1.90
CA LEU A 207 16.10 14.87 -1.55
C LEU A 207 17.38 14.20 -1.03
N LEU A 208 17.24 13.10 -0.30
CA LEU A 208 18.38 12.35 0.28
C LEU A 208 19.07 11.43 -0.74
N MET A 209 18.34 10.99 -1.78
CA MET A 209 18.80 9.99 -2.75
C MET A 209 19.99 10.41 -3.62
N GLY A 210 20.30 11.71 -3.74
CA GLY A 210 21.43 12.21 -4.54
C GLY A 210 22.81 11.63 -4.16
N ASN A 211 22.94 11.07 -2.96
CA ASN A 211 24.19 10.46 -2.46
C ASN A 211 24.13 8.92 -2.31
N LEU A 212 23.01 8.28 -2.65
CA LEU A 212 22.82 6.83 -2.45
C LEU A 212 23.17 6.03 -3.71
N LYS A 213 23.68 4.80 -3.53
CA LYS A 213 23.83 3.84 -4.63
C LYS A 213 22.46 3.52 -5.25
N GLU A 214 22.42 3.33 -6.57
CA GLU A 214 21.20 3.11 -7.37
C GLU A 214 20.30 1.98 -6.81
N THR A 215 20.89 0.89 -6.33
CA THR A 215 20.16 -0.21 -5.67
C THR A 215 19.52 0.19 -4.34
N ASN A 216 20.11 1.11 -3.60
CA ASN A 216 19.55 1.67 -2.37
C ASN A 216 18.47 2.72 -2.64
N GLN A 217 18.43 3.30 -3.84
CA GLN A 217 17.41 4.28 -4.20
C GLN A 217 16.05 3.62 -4.40
N LEU A 218 16.01 2.40 -4.95
CA LEU A 218 14.77 1.74 -5.38
C LEU A 218 13.75 1.51 -4.25
N TYR A 219 14.16 1.00 -3.09
CA TYR A 219 13.21 0.72 -2.00
C TYR A 219 12.59 2.00 -1.42
N TRP A 220 13.28 3.14 -1.52
CA TRP A 220 12.74 4.44 -1.12
C TRP A 220 11.60 4.92 -2.03
N TRP A 221 11.59 4.55 -3.31
CA TRP A 221 10.46 4.84 -4.20
C TRP A 221 9.18 4.12 -3.74
N GLY A 222 9.30 2.87 -3.27
CA GLY A 222 8.17 2.13 -2.70
C GLY A 222 7.66 2.76 -1.39
N TYR A 223 8.57 3.18 -0.51
CA TYR A 223 8.23 3.93 0.70
C TYR A 223 7.50 5.26 0.39
N SER A 224 8.05 6.07 -0.53
CA SER A 224 7.46 7.34 -0.95
C SER A 224 6.10 7.14 -1.61
N GLY A 225 5.98 6.12 -2.47
CA GLY A 225 4.72 5.75 -3.13
C GLY A 225 3.63 5.36 -2.13
N ALA A 226 4.00 4.66 -1.05
CA ALA A 226 3.06 4.31 0.00
C ALA A 226 2.57 5.56 0.77
N ILE A 227 3.48 6.38 1.29
CA ILE A 227 3.14 7.57 2.10
C ILE A 227 2.34 8.60 1.29
N LEU A 228 2.80 8.93 0.08
CA LEU A 228 2.12 9.95 -0.73
C LEU A 228 0.76 9.47 -1.22
N CYS A 229 0.60 8.16 -1.44
CA CYS A 229 -0.72 7.62 -1.79
C CYS A 229 -1.69 7.63 -0.60
N THR A 230 -1.22 7.41 0.64
CA THR A 230 -2.06 7.61 1.84
C THR A 230 -2.68 9.01 1.84
N LEU A 231 -1.88 10.05 1.59
CA LEU A 231 -2.37 11.42 1.49
C LEU A 231 -3.42 11.61 0.38
N VAL A 232 -3.20 11.00 -0.80
CA VAL A 232 -4.15 11.07 -1.92
C VAL A 232 -5.46 10.38 -1.56
N VAL A 233 -5.40 9.18 -0.99
CA VAL A 233 -6.58 8.39 -0.62
C VAL A 233 -7.38 9.10 0.48
N ASP A 234 -6.72 9.64 1.50
CA ASP A 234 -7.37 10.42 2.55
C ASP A 234 -7.99 11.71 2.00
N GLY A 235 -7.29 12.38 1.08
CA GLY A 235 -7.82 13.56 0.38
C GLY A 235 -9.07 13.22 -0.45
N LEU A 236 -9.09 12.07 -1.12
CA LEU A 236 -10.27 11.59 -1.84
C LEU A 236 -11.43 11.32 -0.88
N PHE A 237 -11.18 10.72 0.29
CA PHE A 237 -12.20 10.54 1.32
C PHE A 237 -12.72 11.86 1.86
N TRP A 238 -11.85 12.82 2.13
CA TRP A 238 -12.25 14.14 2.58
C TRP A 238 -13.15 14.83 1.54
N LEU A 239 -12.76 14.84 0.26
CA LEU A 239 -13.53 15.48 -0.82
C LEU A 239 -14.87 14.78 -1.07
N THR A 240 -14.88 13.45 -1.07
CA THR A 240 -16.14 12.69 -1.23
C THR A 240 -17.08 12.94 -0.05
N ALA A 241 -16.54 13.02 1.17
CA ALA A 241 -17.32 13.34 2.35
C ALA A 241 -18.01 14.70 2.26
N GLN A 242 -17.31 15.71 1.75
CA GLN A 242 -17.87 17.05 1.55
C GLN A 242 -18.99 17.10 0.52
N ASN A 243 -18.91 16.30 -0.54
CA ASN A 243 -19.96 16.27 -1.58
C ASN A 243 -21.21 15.49 -1.17
N LEU A 244 -21.13 14.70 -0.09
CA LEU A 244 -22.22 13.88 0.44
C LEU A 244 -22.93 14.51 1.66
N ALA A 245 -22.39 15.61 2.19
CA ALA A 245 -22.91 16.34 3.35
C ALA A 245 -23.72 17.58 2.94
#